data_AF-W3WQ54-F1
#
_entry.id   AF-W3WQ54-F1
#
_cell.length_a   1.000
_cell.length_b   1.000
_cell.length_c   1.000
_cell.angle_alpha   90.00
_cell.angle_beta   90.00
_cell.angle_gamma   90.00
#
_symmetry.space_group_name_H-M   'P 1'
#
loop_
_entity.id
_entity.type
_entity.pdbx_description
1 polymer ?
#
loop_
_entity_poly.entity_id
_entity_poly.type
_entity_poly.pdbx_seq_one_letter_code
_entity_poly.pdbx_strand_id
1 'polypeptide(L)'
;MLLSCRREVLMPGSPIYDYLLAGRPAAITNAIRVQNGLFYVLWGLHSIECAFFSIIRLKRHNVHFLTDLWWQWMLMCFVGGASSWQHFRLAVKEATAKQA
;
A
#
# COMPACT_ATOMS: atom_id res chain seq x y z
N MET A 1 2.61 4.96 -0.62
CA MET A 1 3.69 4.41 -1.48
C MET A 1 4.23 5.44 -2.47
N LEU A 2 3.41 6.11 -3.27
CA LEU A 2 3.86 6.94 -4.42
C LEU A 2 4.85 8.07 -4.10
N LEU A 3 4.67 8.80 -2.99
CA LEU A 3 5.51 9.97 -2.68
C LEU A 3 6.92 9.58 -2.22
N SER A 4 7.05 8.49 -1.46
CA SER A 4 8.34 8.01 -0.99
C SER A 4 9.18 7.36 -2.10
N CYS A 5 8.68 7.24 -3.34
CA CYS A 5 9.37 6.56 -4.45
C CYS A 5 9.88 7.51 -5.53
N ARG A 6 9.61 8.81 -5.43
CA ARG A 6 10.05 9.77 -6.42
C ARG A 6 11.54 10.00 -6.27
N ARG A 7 12.32 9.56 -7.26
CA ARG A 7 13.76 9.85 -7.31
C ARG A 7 14.02 11.35 -7.34
N GLU A 8 13.10 12.14 -7.90
CA GLU A 8 13.12 13.60 -7.87
C GLU A 8 13.33 14.17 -6.47
N VAL A 9 12.84 13.50 -5.42
CA VAL A 9 13.00 13.93 -4.03
C VAL A 9 14.43 13.75 -3.54
N LEU A 10 15.25 12.92 -4.18
CA LEU A 10 16.67 12.72 -3.87
C LEU A 10 17.60 13.29 -4.96
N MET A 11 17.08 14.11 -5.87
CA MET A 11 17.87 14.75 -6.93
C MET A 11 18.13 16.24 -6.63
N PRO A 12 19.19 16.83 -7.22
CA PRO A 12 19.45 18.27 -7.12
C PRO A 12 18.22 19.12 -7.44
N GLY A 13 17.98 20.17 -6.63
CA GLY A 13 16.80 21.02 -6.74
C GLY A 13 15.60 20.53 -5.93
N SER A 14 15.72 19.40 -5.22
CA SER A 14 14.74 19.00 -4.21
C SER A 14 15.15 19.55 -2.84
N PRO A 15 14.19 19.97 -2.00
CA PRO A 15 14.51 20.41 -0.64
C PRO A 15 15.26 19.36 0.19
N ILE A 16 14.94 18.08 0.01
CA ILE A 16 15.62 17.01 0.74
C ILE A 16 17.08 16.86 0.27
N TYR A 17 17.33 16.96 -1.04
CA TYR A 17 18.67 16.90 -1.56
C TYR A 17 19.49 18.12 -1.12
N ASP A 18 18.95 19.31 -1.33
CA ASP A 18 19.68 20.57 -1.16
C ASP A 18 20.03 20.83 0.32
N TYR A 19 19.15 20.50 1.26
CA TYR A 19 19.39 20.76 2.69
C TYR A 19 20.07 19.60 3.44
N LEU A 20 19.83 18.33 3.04
CA LEU A 20 20.26 17.17 3.84
C LEU A 20 21.32 16.30 3.16
N LEU A 21 21.39 16.28 1.83
CA LEU A 21 22.21 15.33 1.07
C LEU A 21 23.32 15.98 0.25
N ALA A 22 23.23 17.29 -0.02
CA ALA A 22 24.20 18.04 -0.80
C ALA A 22 25.62 17.90 -0.20
N GLY A 23 26.60 17.59 -1.05
CA GLY A 23 28.00 17.42 -0.67
C GLY A 23 28.33 16.12 0.10
N ARG A 24 27.35 15.23 0.33
CA ARG A 24 27.54 13.99 1.09
C ARG A 24 27.22 12.75 0.23
N PRO A 25 28.16 12.25 -0.59
CA PRO A 25 27.91 11.15 -1.52
C PRO A 25 27.43 9.87 -0.81
N ALA A 26 27.98 9.57 0.36
CA ALA A 26 27.55 8.43 1.17
C ALA A 26 26.09 8.56 1.66
N ALA A 27 25.62 9.77 1.98
CA ALA A 27 24.25 10.02 2.43
C ALA A 27 23.24 9.81 1.29
N ILE A 28 23.58 10.23 0.07
CA ILE A 28 22.76 10.01 -1.13
C ILE A 28 22.61 8.51 -1.41
N THR A 29 23.71 7.76 -1.40
CA THR A 29 23.67 6.30 -1.63
C THR A 29 22.84 5.58 -0.57
N ASN A 30 22.98 5.96 0.71
CA ASN A 30 22.18 5.38 1.79
C ASN A 30 20.70 5.75 1.68
N ALA A 31 20.37 7.00 1.32
CA ALA A 31 19.00 7.43 1.11
C ALA A 31 18.31 6.62 0.00
N ILE A 32 19.00 6.39 -1.14
CA ILE A 32 18.48 5.57 -2.23
C ILE A 32 18.26 4.11 -1.77
N ARG A 33 19.20 3.53 -1.02
CA ARG A 33 19.07 2.16 -0.49
C ARG A 33 17.87 2.03 0.46
N VAL A 34 17.72 2.98 1.39
CA VAL A 34 16.59 3.02 2.32
C VAL A 34 15.28 3.20 1.58
N GLN A 35 15.24 4.10 0.60
CA GLN A 35 14.06 4.35 -0.24
C GLN A 35 13.62 3.07 -0.97
N ASN A 36 14.54 2.41 -1.65
CA ASN A 36 14.27 1.15 -2.36
C ASN A 36 13.85 0.04 -1.38
N GLY A 37 14.56 -0.09 -0.26
CA GLY A 37 14.25 -1.08 0.78
C GLY A 37 12.84 -0.90 1.33
N LEU A 38 12.49 0.32 1.75
CA LEU A 38 11.15 0.65 2.23
C LEU A 38 10.10 0.40 1.16
N PHE A 39 10.35 0.77 -0.10
CA PHE A 39 9.43 0.51 -1.18
C PHE A 39 9.14 -0.98 -1.34
N TYR A 40 10.17 -1.80 -1.54
CA TYR A 40 9.97 -3.24 -1.80
C TYR A 40 9.39 -3.97 -0.58
N VAL A 41 9.77 -3.58 0.63
CA VAL A 41 9.20 -4.15 1.87
C VAL A 41 7.73 -3.80 1.99
N LEU A 42 7.37 -2.52 1.87
CA LEU A 42 5.98 -2.09 2.00
C LEU A 42 5.11 -2.61 0.86
N TRP A 43 5.61 -2.55 -0.38
CA TRP A 43 4.93 -3.12 -1.55
C TRP A 43 4.70 -4.63 -1.39
N GLY A 44 5.73 -5.37 -0.96
CA GLY A 44 5.64 -6.81 -0.74
C GLY A 44 4.66 -7.17 0.37
N LEU A 45 4.75 -6.48 1.52
CA LEU A 45 3.88 -6.71 2.66
C LEU A 45 2.40 -6.48 2.30
N HIS A 46 2.10 -5.36 1.64
CA HIS A 46 0.73 -5.05 1.21
C HIS A 46 0.23 -6.01 0.12
N SER A 47 1.12 -6.47 -0.77
CA SER A 47 0.76 -7.49 -1.77
C SER A 47 0.40 -8.82 -1.13
N ILE A 48 1.17 -9.26 -0.12
CA ILE A 48 0.89 -10.44 0.69
C ILE A 48 -0.45 -10.26 1.42
N GLU A 49 -0.65 -9.10 2.06
CA GLU A 49 -1.89 -8.79 2.77
C GLU A 49 -3.12 -8.85 1.86
N CYS A 50 -3.02 -8.31 0.64
CA CYS A 50 -4.07 -8.42 -0.38
C CYS A 50 -4.38 -9.89 -0.74
N ALA A 51 -3.35 -10.73 -0.92
CA ALA A 51 -3.54 -12.14 -1.21
C ALA A 51 -4.29 -12.86 -0.07
N PHE A 52 -3.88 -12.62 1.18
CA PHE A 52 -4.56 -13.16 2.36
C PHE A 52 -5.99 -12.64 2.48
N PHE A 53 -6.21 -11.34 2.27
CA PHE A 53 -7.53 -10.73 2.32
C PHE A 53 -8.47 -11.31 1.25
N SER A 54 -7.98 -11.50 0.03
CA SER A 54 -8.72 -12.13 -1.06
C SER A 54 -9.15 -13.56 -0.71
N ILE A 55 -8.22 -14.39 -0.22
CA ILE A 55 -8.46 -15.81 0.04
C ILE A 55 -9.33 -16.02 1.29
N ILE A 56 -9.06 -15.28 2.37
CA ILE A 56 -9.71 -15.51 3.68
C ILE A 56 -11.06 -14.80 3.78
N ARG A 57 -11.19 -13.59 3.22
CA ARG A 57 -12.37 -12.74 3.39
C ARG A 57 -13.23 -12.69 2.13
N LEU A 58 -12.69 -12.21 1.01
CA LEU A 58 -13.49 -12.00 -0.20
C LEU A 58 -14.12 -13.31 -0.69
N LYS A 59 -13.32 -14.37 -0.80
CA LYS A 59 -13.82 -15.69 -1.19
C LYS A 59 -14.90 -16.23 -0.24
N ARG A 60 -14.77 -15.98 1.07
CA ARG A 60 -15.76 -16.44 2.08
C ARG A 60 -17.11 -15.73 1.94
N HIS A 61 -17.12 -14.49 1.47
CA HIS A 61 -18.34 -13.70 1.28
C HIS A 61 -18.83 -13.71 -0.18
N ASN A 62 -18.46 -14.74 -0.97
CA ASN A 62 -18.85 -14.91 -2.38
C ASN A 62 -18.46 -13.73 -3.30
N VAL A 63 -17.44 -12.95 -2.93
CA VAL A 63 -16.87 -11.96 -3.84
C VAL A 63 -15.94 -12.69 -4.81
N HIS A 64 -16.39 -12.82 -6.06
CA HIS A 64 -15.66 -13.54 -7.09
C HIS A 64 -14.37 -12.82 -7.49
N PHE A 65 -13.34 -13.61 -7.76
CA PHE A 65 -12.03 -13.13 -8.22
C PHE A 65 -12.17 -12.31 -9.51
N LEU A 66 -11.43 -11.20 -9.61
CA LEU A 66 -11.41 -10.26 -10.76
C LEU A 66 -12.72 -9.54 -11.08
N THR A 67 -13.73 -9.60 -10.22
CA THR A 67 -14.88 -8.70 -10.33
C THR A 67 -14.50 -7.25 -9.98
N ASP A 68 -15.30 -6.28 -10.43
CA ASP A 68 -15.07 -4.88 -10.10
C ASP A 68 -15.03 -4.65 -8.58
N LEU A 69 -15.93 -5.32 -7.85
CA LEU A 69 -15.96 -5.26 -6.39
C LEU A 69 -14.68 -5.85 -5.77
N TRP A 70 -14.17 -6.95 -6.34
CA TRP A 70 -12.90 -7.53 -5.90
C TRP A 70 -11.75 -6.53 -6.07
N TRP A 71 -11.66 -5.86 -7.23
CA TRP A 71 -10.63 -4.86 -7.48
C TRP A 71 -10.73 -3.65 -6.54
N GLN A 72 -11.94 -3.17 -6.25
CA GLN A 72 -12.14 -2.08 -5.28
C GLN A 72 -11.58 -2.45 -3.90
N TRP A 73 -11.89 -3.65 -3.42
CA TRP A 73 -11.36 -4.14 -2.15
C TRP A 73 -9.85 -4.38 -2.18
N MET A 74 -9.30 -4.85 -3.30
CA MET A 74 -7.85 -5.03 -3.48
C MET A 74 -7.10 -3.71 -3.48
N LEU A 75 -7.60 -2.69 -4.17
CA LEU A 75 -6.99 -1.35 -4.15
C LEU A 75 -7.04 -0.76 -2.74
N MET A 76 -8.17 -0.91 -2.06
CA MET A 76 -8.35 -0.41 -0.70
C MET A 76 -7.47 -1.16 0.32
N CYS A 77 -7.29 -2.48 0.17
CA CYS A 77 -6.35 -3.26 0.97
C CYS A 77 -4.90 -2.89 0.66
N PHE A 78 -4.54 -2.71 -0.61
CA PHE A 78 -3.19 -2.38 -1.00
C PHE A 78 -2.75 -1.00 -0.51
N VAL A 79 -3.67 -0.03 -0.43
CA VAL A 79 -3.36 1.32 0.07
C VAL A 79 -3.53 1.41 1.59
N GLY A 80 -4.61 0.84 2.14
CA GLY A 80 -4.98 0.97 3.55
C GLY A 80 -4.41 -0.10 4.49
N GLY A 81 -3.88 -1.20 3.95
CA GLY A 81 -3.40 -2.34 4.73
C GLY A 81 -4.47 -2.86 5.70
N ALA A 82 -4.09 -3.05 6.95
CA ALA A 82 -4.95 -3.63 7.99
C ALA A 82 -6.26 -2.84 8.25
N SER A 83 -6.31 -1.54 7.96
CA SER A 83 -7.54 -0.74 8.09
C SER A 83 -8.66 -1.24 7.16
N SER A 84 -8.30 -1.72 5.96
CA SER A 84 -9.25 -2.29 4.99
C SER A 84 -10.03 -3.47 5.56
N TRP A 85 -9.42 -4.25 6.47
CA TRP A 85 -10.07 -5.39 7.13
C TRP A 85 -11.19 -4.95 8.05
N GLN A 86 -11.05 -3.80 8.71
CA GLN A 86 -12.09 -3.25 9.57
C GLN A 86 -13.25 -2.74 8.73
N HIS A 87 -12.95 -2.00 7.67
CA HIS A 87 -13.95 -1.47 6.74
C HIS A 87 -14.75 -2.59 6.07
N PHE A 88 -14.10 -3.68 5.67
CA PHE A 88 -14.79 -4.85 5.12
C PHE A 88 -15.77 -5.48 6.11
N ARG A 89 -15.38 -5.60 7.39
CA ARG A 89 -16.29 -6.13 8.41
C ARG A 89 -17.52 -5.24 8.60
N LEU A 90 -17.34 -3.93 8.58
CA LEU A 90 -18.44 -2.98 8.65
C LEU A 90 -19.35 -3.08 7.43
N ALA A 91 -18.77 -3.10 6.22
CA ALA A 91 -19.53 -3.24 4.98
C ALA A 91 -20.35 -4.55 4.92
N VAL A 92 -19.77 -5.67 5.38
CA VAL A 92 -20.50 -6.94 5.49
C VAL A 92 -21.65 -6.82 6.49
N LYS A 93 -21.42 -6.23 7.67
CA LYS A 93 -22.46 -6.04 8.68
C LYS A 93 -23.63 -5.20 8.14
N GLU A 94 -23.33 -4.11 7.45
CA GLU A 94 -24.33 -3.26 6.81
C GLU A 94 -25.09 -3.99 5.69
N ALA A 95 -24.39 -4.79 4.87
CA ALA A 95 -25.01 -5.58 3.82
C ALA A 95 -25.96 -6.64 4.38
N THR A 96 -25.57 -7.32 5.47
CA THR A 96 -26.44 -8.29 6.15
C THR A 96 -27.66 -7.62 6.80
N ALA A 97 -27.49 -6.45 7.42
CA ALA A 97 -28.60 -5.72 8.04
C ALA A 97 -29.65 -5.23 7.02
N LYS A 98 -29.25 -4.91 5.78
CA LYS A 98 -30.17 -4.54 4.70
C LYS A 98 -30.93 -5.73 4.10
N GLN A 99 -30.47 -6.94 4.34
CA GLN A 99 -31.06 -8.18 3.83
C GLN A 99 -31.98 -8.87 4.85
N ALA A 100 -32.02 -8.38 6.09
CA ALA A 100 -32.92 -8.83 7.16
C ALA A 100 -34.17 -7.95 7.20
#